data_AF-A0A2G9UR11-F1
#
_entry.id   AF-A0A2G9UR11-F1
#
_cell.length_a   1.000
_cell.length_b   1.000
_cell.length_c   1.000
_cell.angle_alpha   90.00
_cell.angle_beta   90.00
_cell.angle_gamma   90.00
#
_symmetry.space_group_name_H-M   'P 1'
#
loop_
_entity.id
_entity.type
_entity.pdbx_description
1 polymer ?
#
loop_
_entity_poly.entity_id
_entity_poly.type
_entity_poly.pdbx_seq_one_letter_code
_entity_poly.pdbx_strand_id
1 'polypeptide(L)'
;MTAIDPDEPTPEERACGEITKLRYMQFRERESSSAELGFRIEAAKMPGGSLQKNFKKVRTYDDVTQTLIGFFGTDRERIRSRLLARLKAMRSAIERSQFFATHEVVGSSLLIIHDHEKVNCWMIDFAKSSPVESPRRLDHRSPWVQGNSEDGYLFGVDNLIKILEEMPPVEVTVVEELS
;
A
#
# COMPACT_ATOMS: atom_id res chain seq x y z
N MET A 1 15.80 -5.10 12.46
CA MET A 1 16.10 -3.68 12.23
C MET A 1 17.46 -3.56 11.57
N THR A 2 18.51 -4.02 12.23
CA THR A 2 19.91 -4.08 11.75
C THR A 2 20.11 -4.66 10.34
N ALA A 3 19.35 -5.68 9.93
CA ALA A 3 19.44 -6.25 8.58
C ALA A 3 18.90 -5.32 7.46
N ILE A 4 18.19 -4.25 7.82
CA ILE A 4 17.66 -3.24 6.90
C ILE A 4 18.54 -1.98 6.98
N ASP A 5 18.78 -1.50 8.20
CA ASP A 5 19.69 -0.40 8.52
C ASP A 5 20.49 -0.77 9.79
N PRO A 6 21.81 -1.01 9.68
CA PRO A 6 22.67 -1.34 10.81
C PRO A 6 22.83 -0.22 11.85
N ASP A 7 22.69 1.05 11.43
CA ASP A 7 23.00 2.22 12.26
C ASP A 7 21.77 2.75 13.00
N GLU A 8 20.56 2.40 12.54
CA GLU A 8 19.26 2.77 13.12
C GLU A 8 19.10 2.53 14.64
N PRO A 9 19.53 1.40 15.22
CA PRO A 9 19.28 1.15 16.65
C PRO A 9 20.03 2.15 17.53
N THR A 10 19.47 2.57 18.66
CA THR A 10 20.19 3.42 19.62
C THR A 10 21.33 2.64 20.30
N PRO A 11 22.32 3.32 20.94
CA PRO A 11 23.35 2.63 21.72
C PRO A 11 22.78 1.68 22.77
N GLU A 12 21.69 2.06 23.43
CA GLU A 12 20.98 1.25 24.43
C GLU A 12 20.34 0.01 23.78
N GLU A 13 19.64 0.19 22.65
CA GLU A 13 19.05 -0.91 21.87
C GLU A 13 20.12 -1.89 21.36
N ARG A 14 21.29 -1.38 20.98
CA ARG A 14 22.45 -2.21 20.60
C ARG A 14 23.02 -2.98 21.78
N ALA A 15 23.10 -2.34 22.95
CA ALA A 15 23.65 -2.95 24.15
C ALA A 15 22.75 -4.06 24.70
N CYS A 16 21.42 -3.88 24.67
CA CYS A 16 20.48 -4.92 25.11
C CYS A 16 20.17 -5.97 24.03
N GLY A 17 20.38 -5.66 22.75
CA GLY A 17 20.08 -6.56 21.63
C GLY A 17 18.58 -6.75 21.38
N GLU A 18 17.73 -5.92 21.99
CA GLU A 18 16.28 -6.03 21.97
C GLU A 18 15.62 -4.69 21.61
N ILE A 19 14.47 -4.75 20.95
CA ILE A 19 13.63 -3.57 20.69
C ILE A 19 12.17 -3.91 20.94
N THR A 20 11.37 -2.90 21.30
CA THR A 20 9.93 -3.10 21.45
C THR A 20 9.26 -3.30 20.09
N LYS A 21 8.10 -3.97 20.10
CA LYS A 21 7.29 -4.14 18.89
C LYS A 21 6.85 -2.78 18.30
N LEU A 22 6.48 -1.82 19.14
CA LEU A 22 6.09 -0.47 18.70
C LEU A 22 7.25 0.23 17.98
N ARG A 23 8.44 0.18 18.57
CA ARG A 23 9.67 0.74 17.97
C ARG A 23 9.97 0.12 16.60
N TYR A 24 9.83 -1.20 16.48
CA TYR A 24 10.02 -1.90 15.22
C TYR A 24 8.98 -1.50 14.16
N MET A 25 7.71 -1.34 14.56
CA MET A 25 6.64 -0.90 13.65
C MET A 25 6.88 0.51 13.12
N GLN A 26 7.24 1.46 13.99
CA GLN A 26 7.57 2.83 13.60
C GLN A 26 8.77 2.90 12.65
N PHE A 27 9.81 2.11 12.92
CA PHE A 27 10.94 1.97 12.00
C PHE A 27 10.48 1.45 10.63
N ARG A 28 9.68 0.38 10.62
CA ARG A 28 9.16 -0.24 9.40
C ARG A 28 8.27 0.67 8.58
N GLU A 29 7.48 1.51 9.23
CA GLU A 29 6.64 2.51 8.57
C GLU A 29 7.48 3.56 7.85
N ARG A 30 8.53 4.07 8.51
CA ARG A 30 9.46 5.06 7.94
C ARG A 30 10.33 4.49 6.81
N GLU A 31 10.74 3.24 6.91
CA GLU A 31 11.50 2.55 5.85
C GLU A 31 10.63 2.06 4.69
N SER A 32 9.37 2.48 4.62
CA SER A 32 8.44 2.09 3.56
C SER A 32 7.62 3.28 3.10
N SER A 33 6.84 3.09 2.04
CA SER A 33 5.87 4.08 1.60
C SER A 33 4.71 4.31 2.59
N SER A 34 4.62 3.58 3.72
CA SER A 34 3.49 3.73 4.66
C SER A 34 3.43 5.14 5.26
N ALA A 35 4.56 5.72 5.64
CA ALA A 35 4.60 7.05 6.24
C ALA A 35 4.22 8.17 5.25
N GLU A 36 4.65 8.06 3.98
CA GLU A 36 4.45 9.10 2.97
C GLU A 36 3.17 8.91 2.15
N LEU A 37 2.80 7.66 1.84
CA LEU A 37 1.72 7.30 0.93
C LEU A 37 0.54 6.58 1.61
N GLY A 38 0.63 6.24 2.90
CA GLY A 38 -0.47 5.56 3.63
C GLY A 38 -0.64 4.08 3.30
N PHE A 39 0.25 3.48 2.50
CA PHE A 39 0.27 2.04 2.24
C PHE A 39 1.69 1.57 1.92
N ARG A 40 1.91 0.25 1.89
CA ARG A 40 3.15 -0.35 1.36
C ARG A 40 2.86 -1.67 0.67
N ILE A 41 3.72 -2.03 -0.28
CA ILE A 41 3.67 -3.32 -0.96
C ILE A 41 4.37 -4.35 -0.07
N GLU A 42 3.64 -5.34 0.42
CA GLU A 42 4.20 -6.43 1.25
C GLU A 42 4.81 -7.55 0.40
N ALA A 43 4.09 -7.98 -0.63
CA ALA A 43 4.51 -9.05 -1.52
C ALA A 43 3.80 -8.95 -2.88
N ALA A 44 4.44 -9.50 -3.90
CA ALA A 44 3.88 -9.61 -5.24
C ALA A 44 4.39 -10.89 -5.88
N LYS A 45 3.48 -11.64 -6.51
CA LYS A 45 3.84 -12.72 -7.42
C LYS A 45 3.89 -12.13 -8.82
N MET A 46 5.09 -11.98 -9.36
CA MET A 46 5.32 -11.31 -10.64
C MET A 46 4.89 -12.20 -11.82
N PRO A 47 4.64 -11.60 -13.00
CA PRO A 47 4.53 -12.36 -14.25
C PRO A 47 5.74 -13.32 -14.40
N GLY A 48 5.47 -14.58 -14.75
CA GLY A 48 6.48 -15.65 -14.74
C GLY A 48 6.59 -16.42 -13.41
N GLY A 49 5.81 -16.04 -12.39
CA GLY A 49 5.60 -16.84 -11.18
C GLY A 49 6.60 -16.61 -10.05
N SER A 50 7.56 -15.71 -10.21
CA SER A 50 8.52 -15.37 -9.16
C SER A 50 7.84 -14.61 -8.02
N LEU A 51 7.91 -15.15 -6.81
CA LEU A 51 7.39 -14.50 -5.62
C LEU A 51 8.44 -13.54 -5.07
N GLN A 52 8.15 -12.25 -5.13
CA GLN A 52 8.97 -11.21 -4.53
C GLN A 52 8.36 -10.82 -3.18
N LYS A 53 9.20 -10.83 -2.14
CA LYS A 53 8.84 -10.44 -0.76
C LYS A 53 9.70 -9.30 -0.21
N ASN A 54 10.72 -8.86 -0.96
CA ASN A 54 11.70 -7.90 -0.46
C ASN A 54 11.42 -6.49 -0.99
N PHE A 55 10.22 -5.99 -0.72
CA PHE A 55 9.84 -4.60 -1.02
C PHE A 55 10.20 -3.62 0.11
N LYS A 56 11.13 -4.03 0.99
CA LYS A 56 11.56 -3.25 2.16
C LYS A 56 12.24 -1.93 1.81
N LYS A 57 12.60 -1.71 0.54
CA LYS A 57 13.18 -0.45 0.03
C LYS A 57 12.26 0.30 -0.94
N VAL A 58 11.04 -0.20 -1.17
CA VAL A 58 10.05 0.52 -1.97
C VAL A 58 9.43 1.58 -1.06
N ARG A 59 9.90 2.82 -1.22
CA ARG A 59 9.54 3.93 -0.33
C ARG A 59 8.92 5.09 -1.10
N THR A 60 9.55 5.50 -2.19
CA THR A 60 9.14 6.69 -2.92
C THR A 60 7.95 6.42 -3.83
N TYR A 61 7.28 7.50 -4.24
CA TYR A 61 6.25 7.44 -5.27
C TYR A 61 6.73 6.74 -6.55
N ASP A 62 7.96 7.03 -6.97
CA ASP A 62 8.56 6.44 -8.17
C ASP A 62 8.85 4.95 -7.98
N ASP A 63 9.39 4.53 -6.83
CA ASP A 63 9.63 3.11 -6.53
C ASP A 63 8.34 2.30 -6.59
N VAL A 64 7.27 2.82 -6.00
CA VAL A 64 5.95 2.18 -6.01
C VAL A 64 5.40 2.12 -7.43
N THR A 65 5.52 3.20 -8.18
CA THR A 65 5.07 3.27 -9.58
C THR A 65 5.79 2.23 -10.43
N GLN A 66 7.13 2.13 -10.34
CA GLN A 66 7.92 1.14 -11.08
C GLN A 66 7.59 -0.29 -10.66
N THR A 67 7.35 -0.51 -9.36
CA THR A 67 6.93 -1.83 -8.85
C THR A 67 5.59 -2.26 -9.44
N LEU A 68 4.61 -1.35 -9.49
CA LEU A 68 3.30 -1.63 -10.08
C LEU A 68 3.38 -1.84 -11.60
N ILE A 69 4.22 -1.07 -12.30
CA ILE A 69 4.51 -1.28 -13.73
C ILE A 69 5.02 -2.70 -13.97
N GLY A 70 6.02 -3.14 -13.20
CA GLY A 70 6.55 -4.50 -13.31
C GLY A 70 5.50 -5.57 -12.97
N PHE A 71 4.65 -5.32 -11.98
CA PHE A 71 3.59 -6.25 -11.58
C PHE A 71 2.49 -6.39 -12.64
N PHE A 72 2.16 -5.32 -13.37
CA PHE A 72 1.15 -5.35 -14.43
C PHE A 72 1.70 -5.92 -15.76
N GLY A 73 3.00 -5.78 -16.01
CA GLY A 73 3.64 -6.30 -17.22
C GLY A 73 3.10 -5.66 -18.50
N THR A 74 2.96 -6.46 -19.57
CA THR A 74 2.59 -5.97 -20.91
C THR A 74 1.12 -5.54 -21.03
N ASP A 75 0.23 -6.09 -20.19
CA ASP A 75 -1.21 -5.80 -20.20
C ASP A 75 -1.59 -4.62 -19.28
N ARG A 76 -0.61 -3.73 -19.06
CA ARG A 76 -0.67 -2.65 -18.08
C ARG A 76 -1.90 -1.78 -18.20
N GLU A 77 -2.27 -1.37 -19.40
CA GLU A 77 -3.39 -0.45 -19.62
C GLU A 77 -4.74 -1.06 -19.24
N ARG A 78 -4.95 -2.33 -19.57
CA ARG A 78 -6.18 -3.05 -19.23
C ARG A 78 -6.27 -3.31 -17.72
N ILE A 79 -5.16 -3.72 -17.10
CA ILE A 79 -5.11 -3.96 -15.65
C ILE A 79 -5.34 -2.66 -14.89
N ARG A 80 -4.62 -1.61 -15.27
CA ARG A 80 -4.73 -0.26 -14.71
C ARG A 80 -6.17 0.23 -14.75
N SER A 81 -6.79 0.30 -15.93
CA SER A 81 -8.16 0.83 -16.08
C SER A 81 -9.19 0.09 -15.21
N ARG A 82 -9.16 -1.24 -15.19
CA ARG A 82 -10.08 -2.06 -14.40
C ARG A 82 -9.85 -1.94 -12.90
N LEU A 83 -8.59 -1.95 -12.47
CA LEU A 83 -8.22 -1.77 -11.07
C LEU A 83 -8.64 -0.39 -10.56
N LEU A 84 -8.44 0.65 -11.37
CA LEU A 84 -8.79 2.03 -11.04
C LEU A 84 -10.30 2.19 -10.84
N ALA A 85 -11.11 1.60 -11.73
CA ALA A 85 -12.57 1.54 -11.56
C ALA A 85 -12.96 0.81 -10.26
N ARG A 86 -12.32 -0.33 -9.98
CA ARG A 86 -12.59 -1.13 -8.77
C ARG A 86 -12.22 -0.38 -7.48
N LEU A 87 -11.07 0.29 -7.45
CA LEU A 87 -10.59 1.06 -6.30
C LEU A 87 -11.47 2.29 -6.05
N LYS A 88 -11.88 3.02 -7.09
CA LYS A 88 -12.83 4.14 -6.96
C LYS A 88 -14.17 3.67 -6.38
N ALA A 89 -14.69 2.53 -6.85
CA ALA A 89 -15.90 1.94 -6.30
C ALA A 89 -15.74 1.50 -4.83
N MET A 90 -14.59 0.91 -4.49
CA MET A 90 -14.25 0.51 -3.12
C MET A 90 -14.16 1.72 -2.19
N ARG A 91 -13.46 2.78 -2.59
CA ARG A 91 -13.38 4.06 -1.84
C ARG A 91 -14.78 4.58 -1.52
N SER A 92 -15.64 4.69 -2.52
CA SER A 92 -17.02 5.16 -2.32
C SER A 92 -17.85 4.25 -1.40
N ALA A 93 -17.59 2.94 -1.40
CA ALA A 93 -18.25 2.01 -0.49
C ALA A 93 -17.75 2.18 0.96
N ILE A 94 -16.44 2.38 1.14
CA ILE A 94 -15.82 2.66 2.44
C ILE A 94 -16.39 3.94 3.06
N GLU A 95 -16.48 5.02 2.27
CA GLU A 95 -17.00 6.32 2.71
C GLU A 95 -18.45 6.28 3.23
N ARG A 96 -19.24 5.30 2.78
CA ARG A 96 -20.63 5.10 3.23
C ARG A 96 -20.78 4.01 4.28
N SER A 97 -19.71 3.31 4.62
CA SER A 97 -19.76 2.15 5.50
C SER A 97 -19.80 2.58 6.96
N GLN A 98 -20.83 2.12 7.68
CA GLN A 98 -20.90 2.29 9.14
C GLN A 98 -19.74 1.59 9.85
N PHE A 99 -19.31 0.43 9.34
CA PHE A 99 -18.19 -0.31 9.90
C PHE A 99 -16.93 0.56 9.88
N PHE A 100 -16.54 1.07 8.71
CA PHE A 100 -15.35 1.92 8.58
C PHE A 100 -15.48 3.18 9.43
N ALA A 101 -16.60 3.89 9.34
CA ALA A 101 -16.83 5.10 10.13
C ALA A 101 -16.70 4.90 11.66
N THR A 102 -16.71 3.67 12.17
CA THR A 102 -16.64 3.35 13.61
C THR A 102 -15.54 2.36 13.99
N HIS A 103 -14.64 2.00 13.06
CA HIS A 103 -13.55 1.06 13.34
C HIS A 103 -12.22 1.63 12.88
N GLU A 104 -11.22 1.57 13.75
CA GLU A 104 -9.82 1.73 13.35
C GLU A 104 -9.40 0.46 12.58
N VAL A 105 -8.95 0.61 11.33
CA VAL A 105 -8.66 -0.49 10.40
C VAL A 105 -7.16 -0.63 10.19
N VAL A 106 -6.46 -1.11 11.21
CA VAL A 106 -5.00 -1.27 11.20
C VAL A 106 -4.57 -2.66 10.75
N GLY A 107 -3.52 -2.72 9.92
CA GLY A 107 -2.85 -3.97 9.55
C GLY A 107 -3.62 -4.86 8.58
N SER A 108 -4.69 -4.34 7.97
CA SER A 108 -5.37 -4.95 6.85
C SER A 108 -4.58 -4.77 5.55
N SER A 109 -5.03 -5.40 4.46
CA SER A 109 -4.37 -5.31 3.16
C SER A 109 -5.37 -5.24 2.01
N LEU A 110 -4.92 -4.66 0.90
CA LEU A 110 -5.57 -4.79 -0.39
C LEU A 110 -4.91 -5.92 -1.18
N LEU A 111 -5.67 -6.97 -1.50
CA LEU A 111 -5.24 -8.07 -2.33
C LEU A 111 -5.64 -7.82 -3.78
N ILE A 112 -4.66 -7.48 -4.60
CA ILE A 112 -4.85 -7.30 -6.05
C ILE A 112 -4.51 -8.60 -6.76
N ILE A 113 -5.45 -9.12 -7.54
CA ILE A 113 -5.26 -10.31 -8.37
C ILE A 113 -5.65 -9.95 -9.80
N HIS A 114 -4.77 -10.28 -10.73
CA HIS A 114 -5.06 -10.19 -12.15
C HIS A 114 -4.52 -11.41 -12.90
N ASP A 115 -5.18 -11.70 -14.01
CA ASP A 115 -4.75 -12.65 -15.03
C ASP A 115 -5.09 -12.08 -16.42
N HIS A 116 -4.93 -12.89 -17.46
CA HIS A 116 -5.21 -12.51 -18.84
C HIS A 116 -6.69 -12.21 -19.14
N GLU A 117 -7.61 -12.37 -18.20
CA GLU A 117 -9.05 -12.13 -18.36
C GLU A 117 -9.62 -11.18 -17.30
N LYS A 118 -9.24 -11.33 -16.03
CA LYS A 118 -9.86 -10.71 -14.86
C LYS A 118 -8.86 -9.88 -14.06
N VAL A 119 -9.38 -8.83 -13.45
CA VAL A 119 -8.64 -7.92 -12.56
C VAL A 119 -9.57 -7.58 -11.41
N ASN A 120 -9.13 -7.77 -10.17
CA ASN A 120 -9.94 -7.45 -9.01
C ASN A 120 -9.08 -7.12 -7.79
N CYS A 121 -9.73 -6.49 -6.81
CA CYS A 121 -9.14 -6.03 -5.57
C CYS A 121 -10.12 -6.27 -4.41
N TRP A 122 -9.61 -6.84 -3.32
CA TRP A 122 -10.36 -7.12 -2.09
C TRP A 122 -9.61 -6.62 -0.86
N MET A 123 -10.37 -6.25 0.16
CA MET A 123 -9.83 -5.97 1.48
C MET A 123 -9.74 -7.28 2.27
N ILE A 124 -8.60 -7.54 2.91
CA ILE A 124 -8.34 -8.74 3.72
C ILE A 124 -7.70 -8.36 5.06
N ASP A 125 -7.62 -9.32 5.98
CA ASP A 125 -6.92 -9.21 7.27
C ASP A 125 -7.46 -8.15 8.25
N PHE A 126 -8.75 -8.25 8.58
CA PHE A 126 -9.41 -7.38 9.58
C PHE A 126 -9.17 -7.78 11.05
N ALA A 127 -8.22 -8.68 11.32
CA ALA A 127 -8.03 -9.26 12.66
C ALA A 127 -7.64 -8.24 13.74
N LYS A 128 -7.09 -7.09 13.35
CA LYS A 128 -6.72 -5.99 14.25
C LYS A 128 -7.66 -4.78 14.13
N SER A 129 -8.72 -4.91 13.32
CA SER A 129 -9.71 -3.85 13.20
C SER A 129 -10.52 -3.79 14.49
N SER A 130 -10.58 -2.61 15.11
CA SER A 130 -11.14 -2.43 16.44
C SER A 130 -12.15 -1.28 16.44
N PRO A 131 -13.30 -1.41 17.12
CA PRO A 131 -14.26 -0.32 17.21
C PRO A 131 -13.69 0.85 18.00
N VAL A 132 -14.05 2.07 17.60
CA VAL A 132 -13.72 3.29 18.37
C VAL A 132 -14.85 3.65 19.33
N GLU A 133 -14.53 4.39 20.39
CA GLU A 133 -15.51 4.83 21.37
C GLU A 133 -16.50 5.85 20.78
N SER A 134 -17.79 5.57 20.92
CA SER A 134 -18.86 6.51 20.54
C SER A 134 -18.71 7.84 21.31
N PRO A 135 -18.97 9.01 20.70
CA PRO A 135 -19.55 9.23 19.37
C PRO A 135 -18.51 9.40 18.24
N ARG A 136 -17.26 8.96 18.45
CA ARG A 136 -16.17 9.18 17.50
C ARG A 136 -16.47 8.53 16.15
N ARG A 137 -16.06 9.22 15.09
CA ARG A 137 -16.02 8.70 13.73
C ARG A 137 -14.67 9.03 13.10
N LEU A 138 -14.22 8.13 12.23
CA LEU A 138 -12.98 8.28 11.49
C LEU A 138 -13.26 8.67 10.05
N ASP A 139 -12.43 9.54 9.49
CA ASP A 139 -12.46 9.88 8.07
C ASP A 139 -11.45 9.05 7.25
N HIS A 140 -10.54 8.35 7.94
CA HIS A 140 -9.47 7.53 7.38
C HIS A 140 -8.49 8.27 6.47
N ARG A 141 -8.45 9.60 6.56
CA ARG A 141 -7.62 10.49 5.73
C ARG A 141 -6.77 11.43 6.57
N SER A 142 -7.32 11.88 7.68
CA SER A 142 -6.65 12.75 8.64
C SER A 142 -5.39 12.06 9.18
N PRO A 143 -4.28 12.79 9.37
CA PRO A 143 -3.07 12.20 9.94
C PRO A 143 -3.34 11.57 11.31
N TRP A 144 -2.72 10.42 11.56
CA TRP A 144 -2.75 9.82 12.89
C TRP A 144 -2.01 10.71 13.89
N VAL A 145 -2.65 10.95 15.02
CA VAL A 145 -2.03 11.53 16.22
C VAL A 145 -2.49 10.76 17.43
N GLN A 146 -1.65 10.71 18.48
CA GLN A 146 -1.98 9.96 19.69
C GLN A 146 -3.36 10.39 20.25
N GLY A 147 -4.29 9.43 20.29
CA GLY A 147 -5.64 9.60 20.83
C GLY A 147 -6.75 9.84 19.80
N ASN A 148 -6.44 10.12 18.53
CA ASN A 148 -7.48 10.34 17.50
C ASN A 148 -8.00 9.04 16.84
N SER A 149 -7.24 7.94 16.92
CA SER A 149 -7.56 6.63 16.32
C SER A 149 -7.64 6.62 14.78
N GLU A 150 -7.13 7.65 14.10
CA GLU A 150 -7.09 7.67 12.63
C GLU A 150 -6.07 6.67 12.08
N ASP A 151 -6.40 5.98 10.99
CA ASP A 151 -5.55 4.92 10.43
C ASP A 151 -4.95 5.26 9.06
N GLY A 152 -5.40 6.36 8.44
CA GLY A 152 -4.96 6.76 7.10
C GLY A 152 -5.36 5.78 5.99
N TYR A 153 -6.35 4.91 6.21
CA TYR A 153 -6.72 3.88 5.23
C TYR A 153 -7.16 4.47 3.88
N LEU A 154 -8.05 5.46 3.90
CA LEU A 154 -8.50 6.15 2.69
C LEU A 154 -7.41 7.06 2.12
N PHE A 155 -6.53 7.64 2.93
CA PHE A 155 -5.33 8.33 2.45
C PHE A 155 -4.46 7.38 1.60
N GLY A 156 -4.25 6.14 2.08
CA GLY A 156 -3.57 5.10 1.33
C GLY A 156 -4.25 4.73 0.01
N VAL A 157 -5.57 4.55 0.03
CA VAL A 157 -6.37 4.27 -1.17
C VAL A 157 -6.32 5.43 -2.17
N ASP A 158 -6.40 6.67 -1.70
CA ASP A 158 -6.35 7.87 -2.54
C ASP A 158 -4.98 8.00 -3.23
N ASN A 159 -3.88 7.76 -2.52
CA ASN A 159 -2.54 7.77 -3.11
C ASN A 159 -2.34 6.62 -4.11
N LEU A 160 -2.87 5.42 -3.83
CA LEU A 160 -2.80 4.32 -4.79
C LEU A 160 -3.58 4.64 -6.07
N ILE A 161 -4.77 5.24 -5.95
CA ILE A 161 -5.54 5.69 -7.12
C ILE A 161 -4.74 6.73 -7.91
N LYS A 162 -4.16 7.72 -7.23
CA LYS A 162 -3.36 8.77 -7.85
C LYS A 162 -2.17 8.19 -8.63
N ILE A 163 -1.43 7.25 -8.04
CA ILE A 163 -0.33 6.54 -8.71
C ILE A 163 -0.81 5.87 -10.00
N LEU A 164 -1.97 5.19 -9.96
CA LEU A 164 -2.52 4.54 -11.15
C LEU A 164 -2.98 5.53 -12.21
N GLU A 165 -3.49 6.70 -11.82
CA GLU A 165 -3.91 7.77 -12.75
C GLU A 165 -2.71 8.43 -13.43
N GLU A 166 -1.64 8.67 -12.69
CA GLU A 166 -0.43 9.37 -13.16
C GLU A 166 0.63 8.42 -13.76
N MET A 167 0.42 7.10 -13.66
CA MET A 167 1.34 6.10 -14.22
C MET A 167 1.62 6.36 -15.71
N PRO A 168 2.89 6.30 -16.15
CA PRO A 168 3.24 6.56 -17.54
C PRO A 168 2.56 5.55 -18.48
N PRO A 169 2.08 5.99 -19.67
CA PRO A 169 1.48 5.11 -20.66
C PRO A 169 2.50 4.15 -21.24
N VAL A 170 2.04 3.03 -21.82
CA VAL A 170 2.93 2.09 -22.54
C VAL A 170 3.52 2.82 -23.75
N GLU A 171 4.85 2.97 -23.78
CA GLU A 171 5.55 3.50 -24.95
C GLU A 171 5.38 2.51 -26.10
N VAL A 172 4.62 2.92 -27.12
CA VAL A 172 4.56 2.20 -28.39
C VAL A 172 5.82 2.56 -29.15
N THR A 173 6.80 1.66 -29.18
CA THR A 173 7.92 1.77 -30.11
C THR A 173 7.35 1.54 -31.51
N VAL A 174 7.14 2.63 -32.25
CA VAL A 174 6.87 2.55 -33.69
C VAL A 174 8.16 2.04 -34.32
N VAL A 175 8.19 0.76 -34.67
CA VAL A 175 9.26 0.22 -35.50
C VAL A 175 9.00 0.80 -36.89
N GLU A 176 9.73 1.87 -37.24
CA GLU A 176 9.82 2.30 -38.64
C GLU A 176 10.49 1.16 -39.41
N GLU A 177 9.68 0.34 -40.07
CA GLU A 177 10.15 -0.54 -41.14
C GLU A 177 10.69 0.36 -42.25
N LEU A 178 12.01 0.54 -42.27
CA LEU A 178 12.72 1.12 -43.40
C LEU A 178 12.57 0.16 -44.60
N SER A 179 11.69 0.56 -45.52
CA SER A 179 11.52 0.00 -46.86
C SER A 179 12.74 0.24 -47.75
#